data_AF-A0A0D3EW30-F1
#
_entry.id   AF-A0A0D3EW30-F1
#
_cell.length_a   1.000
_cell.length_b   1.000
_cell.length_c   1.000
_cell.angle_alpha   90.00
_cell.angle_beta   90.00
_cell.angle_gamma   90.00
#
_symmetry.space_group_name_H-M   'P 1'
#
loop_
_entity.id
_entity.type
_entity.pdbx_description
1 polymer ?
#
loop_
_entity_poly.entity_id
_entity_poly.type
_entity_poly.pdbx_seq_one_letter_code
_entity_poly.pdbx_strand_id
1 'polypeptide(L)'
;MELSENDKSVTVEEFAEIVYGSKESLESYCAHFLLSRDIVYFVKVESRDSSVYQPRPPAQVEELLRRKLAKEAAEKEMEEFVQLIKSAKALPLDAKPSKDSWLMEEKLMHVMMNKGERQETYDVRIRYTEEVLSAAEELLVDCPDSDKDIRKDLSTLKLDDALSAARLPDGRIKVWIHVADPTSLVQPRSIIDREAMHRGTSIFLPTATFPMFPERLAMNAMSLQQGRGCKSVTVSVILQPDGSIENSIIKPTYMLTYESATELLYMNLEEEEELRILQEAASLRAQWRRSQGSIDTAMIEPRIKVANPDDPEPNINLYVEDQSNPAMQLVSEMMILCGEAVAAFGSDNNIALPYRGHPQSNTAVSAFTHLPEGPARSFANISVLRAAEMDFQKPVPHGVLGIPGYVQFTSPIRRYVDLLAHYQIKAFLRGESPPYSAGDLEGMTFIASMHVKVARRLHSNNLRYWLLEYLRRQPKGKKYKALILKFIKDRLATLLVIEVGIQATAVVSTGKVGDEVSVVVEAAHPRDDILSVTGITEV
;
A
#
# COMPACT_ATOMS: atom_id res chain seq x y z
N MET A 1 -42.08 13.11 13.64
CA MET A 1 -42.81 11.87 13.30
C MET A 1 -43.90 12.15 12.27
N GLU A 2 -44.91 12.97 12.56
CA GLU A 2 -46.03 13.18 11.61
C GLU A 2 -45.64 13.71 10.21
N LEU A 3 -44.60 14.55 10.12
CA LEU A 3 -44.12 15.09 8.84
C LEU A 3 -43.22 14.13 8.05
N SER A 4 -42.44 13.28 8.73
CA SER A 4 -41.54 12.31 8.08
C SER A 4 -42.27 11.04 7.66
N GLU A 5 -43.37 10.67 8.32
CA GLU A 5 -44.16 9.48 7.97
C GLU A 5 -44.99 9.65 6.70
N ASN A 6 -45.28 10.89 6.30
CA ASN A 6 -46.10 11.20 5.11
C ASN A 6 -45.32 11.87 3.97
N ASP A 7 -44.00 12.05 4.11
CA ASP A 7 -43.10 12.66 3.12
C ASP A 7 -43.58 14.01 2.57
N LYS A 8 -44.28 14.79 3.41
CA LYS A 8 -44.91 16.06 3.01
C LYS A 8 -43.92 17.22 3.17
N SER A 9 -43.77 18.01 2.11
CA SER A 9 -43.11 19.32 2.18
C SER A 9 -43.97 20.31 2.95
N VAL A 10 -43.33 21.23 3.68
CA VAL A 10 -44.01 22.18 4.58
C VAL A 10 -43.43 23.58 4.38
N THR A 11 -44.29 24.61 4.40
CA THR A 11 -43.82 26.01 4.47
C THR A 11 -43.46 26.41 5.90
N VAL A 12 -42.79 27.54 6.07
CA VAL A 12 -42.46 28.07 7.39
C VAL A 12 -43.70 28.27 8.26
N GLU A 13 -44.77 28.82 7.68
CA GLU A 13 -46.03 29.13 8.37
C GLU A 13 -46.81 27.86 8.72
N GLU A 14 -46.77 26.85 7.85
CA GLU A 14 -47.37 25.55 8.13
C GLU A 14 -46.59 24.80 9.23
N PHE A 15 -45.27 24.91 9.24
CA PHE A 15 -44.44 24.33 10.30
C PHE A 15 -44.66 25.06 11.63
N ALA A 16 -44.85 26.38 11.60
CA ALA A 16 -45.20 27.18 12.77
C ALA A 16 -46.56 26.77 13.36
N GLU A 17 -47.57 26.53 12.51
CA GLU A 17 -48.86 26.00 12.95
C GLU A 17 -48.73 24.62 13.60
N ILE A 18 -47.87 23.75 13.06
CA ILE A 18 -47.66 22.39 13.61
C ILE A 18 -46.94 22.43 14.97
N VAL A 19 -45.91 23.26 15.12
CA VAL A 19 -45.07 23.29 16.32
C VAL A 19 -45.61 24.20 17.41
N TYR A 20 -46.21 25.33 17.02
CA TYR A 20 -46.67 26.38 17.93
C TYR A 20 -48.20 26.56 17.95
N GLY A 21 -48.95 25.94 17.04
CA GLY A 21 -50.41 26.09 16.95
C GLY A 21 -50.86 27.46 16.42
N SER A 22 -49.95 28.23 15.82
CA SER A 22 -50.21 29.57 15.29
C SER A 22 -49.31 29.90 14.09
N LYS A 23 -49.84 30.67 13.14
CA LYS A 23 -49.12 31.25 11.98
C LYS A 23 -48.73 32.72 12.18
N GLU A 24 -48.78 33.22 13.40
CA GLU A 24 -48.38 34.59 13.70
C GLU A 24 -46.90 34.84 13.35
N SER A 25 -46.53 36.11 13.19
CA SER A 25 -45.24 36.49 12.61
C SER A 25 -44.04 36.05 13.46
N LEU A 26 -44.21 35.96 14.78
CA LEU A 26 -43.15 35.54 15.70
C LEU A 26 -42.90 34.03 15.61
N GLU A 27 -43.96 33.23 15.62
CA GLU A 27 -43.95 31.78 15.53
C GLU A 27 -43.41 31.34 14.16
N SER A 28 -43.81 32.03 13.09
CA SER A 28 -43.26 31.83 11.76
C SER A 28 -41.77 32.16 11.70
N TYR A 29 -41.31 33.22 12.37
CA TYR A 29 -39.88 33.51 12.46
C TYR A 29 -39.10 32.45 13.25
N CYS A 30 -39.63 31.97 14.36
CA CYS A 30 -39.05 30.88 15.15
C CYS A 30 -38.95 29.57 14.34
N ALA A 31 -40.02 29.22 13.61
CA ALA A 31 -40.06 28.08 12.69
C ALA A 31 -39.00 28.20 11.60
N HIS A 32 -38.86 29.38 10.98
CA HIS A 32 -37.81 29.64 9.99
C HIS A 32 -36.41 29.45 10.59
N PHE A 33 -36.18 29.97 11.79
CA PHE A 33 -34.88 29.86 12.46
C PHE A 33 -34.52 28.39 12.74
N LEU A 34 -35.48 27.60 13.26
CA LEU A 34 -35.28 26.16 13.50
C LEU A 34 -34.96 25.40 12.21
N LEU A 35 -35.75 25.62 11.15
CA LEU A 35 -35.57 24.94 9.86
C LEU A 35 -34.29 25.38 9.13
N SER A 36 -33.88 26.64 9.26
CA SER A 36 -32.65 27.16 8.64
C SER A 36 -31.36 26.62 9.28
N ARG A 37 -31.42 26.26 10.57
CA ARG A 37 -30.30 25.70 11.33
C ARG A 37 -30.32 24.18 11.40
N ASP A 38 -31.42 23.56 11.01
CA ASP A 38 -31.50 22.12 10.96
C ASP A 38 -30.67 21.57 9.78
N ILE A 39 -29.66 20.79 10.13
CA ILE A 39 -28.78 20.10 9.19
C ILE A 39 -29.07 18.60 9.10
N VAL A 40 -30.02 18.10 9.91
CA VAL A 40 -30.23 16.68 10.14
C VAL A 40 -31.53 16.17 9.53
N TYR A 41 -32.65 16.88 9.73
CA TYR A 41 -33.98 16.33 9.44
C TYR A 41 -34.62 16.93 8.18
N PHE A 42 -34.35 18.18 7.83
CA PHE A 42 -34.96 18.88 6.72
C PHE A 42 -33.93 19.37 5.70
N VAL A 43 -34.39 19.56 4.46
CA VAL A 43 -33.63 20.22 3.39
C VAL A 43 -34.50 21.29 2.75
N LYS A 44 -33.92 22.45 2.46
CA LYS A 44 -34.60 23.53 1.75
C LYS A 44 -34.71 23.17 0.27
N VAL A 45 -35.91 23.28 -0.29
CA VAL A 45 -36.19 23.09 -1.72
C VAL A 45 -36.33 24.47 -2.36
N GLU A 46 -35.66 24.70 -3.50
CA GLU A 46 -35.70 25.99 -4.19
C GLU A 46 -37.11 26.27 -4.74
N SER A 47 -37.73 27.35 -4.27
CA SER A 47 -38.95 27.95 -4.82
C SER A 47 -38.72 29.46 -4.95
N ARG A 48 -39.22 30.05 -6.05
CA ARG A 48 -38.92 31.43 -6.44
C ARG A 48 -39.53 32.48 -5.49
N ASP A 49 -40.56 32.13 -4.72
CA ASP A 49 -41.30 33.09 -3.88
C ASP A 49 -41.55 32.62 -2.42
N SER A 50 -41.09 31.43 -2.01
CA SER A 50 -41.26 30.93 -0.64
C SER A 50 -40.18 29.91 -0.23
N SER A 51 -39.82 29.87 1.07
CA SER A 51 -38.89 28.85 1.59
C SER A 51 -39.66 27.59 1.99
N VAL A 52 -39.62 26.58 1.12
CA VAL A 52 -40.25 25.27 1.37
C VAL A 52 -39.19 24.30 1.88
N TYR A 53 -39.54 23.50 2.90
CA TYR A 53 -38.65 22.51 3.49
C TYR A 53 -39.25 21.11 3.33
N GLN A 54 -38.40 20.16 2.97
CA GLN A 54 -38.78 18.75 2.81
C GLN A 54 -38.04 17.89 3.85
N PRO A 55 -38.71 16.92 4.50
CA PRO A 55 -38.03 15.96 5.37
C PRO A 55 -37.01 15.12 4.57
N ARG A 56 -35.90 14.78 5.21
CA ARG A 56 -34.88 13.88 4.66
C ARG A 56 -35.30 12.42 4.85
N PRO A 57 -34.93 11.50 3.94
CA PRO A 57 -35.19 10.07 4.12
C PRO A 57 -34.60 9.52 5.42
N PRO A 58 -35.25 8.56 6.11
CA PRO A 58 -34.78 8.02 7.39
C PRO A 58 -33.33 7.53 7.38
N ALA A 59 -32.89 6.88 6.30
CA ALA A 59 -31.51 6.42 6.14
C ALA A 59 -30.48 7.57 6.11
N GLN A 60 -30.83 8.69 5.46
CA GLN A 60 -29.99 9.88 5.41
C GLN A 60 -29.96 10.61 6.77
N VAL A 61 -31.10 10.65 7.47
CA VAL A 61 -31.19 11.19 8.83
C VAL A 61 -30.29 10.39 9.80
N GLU A 62 -30.31 9.05 9.72
CA GLU A 62 -29.47 8.18 10.56
C GLU A 62 -27.97 8.42 10.31
N GLU A 63 -27.56 8.55 9.05
CA GLU A 63 -26.18 8.89 8.68
C GLU A 63 -25.75 10.27 9.20
N LEU A 64 -26.62 11.29 9.07
CA LEU A 64 -26.34 12.65 9.53
C LEU A 64 -26.30 12.74 11.07
N LEU A 65 -27.15 11.99 11.77
CA LEU A 65 -27.10 11.84 13.23
C LEU A 65 -25.79 11.20 13.70
N ARG A 66 -25.36 10.11 13.05
CA ARG A 66 -24.07 9.46 13.36
C ARG A 66 -22.89 10.43 13.15
N ARG A 67 -22.88 11.19 12.06
CA ARG A 67 -21.85 12.22 11.79
C ARG A 67 -21.88 13.36 12.82
N LYS A 68 -23.06 13.82 13.22
CA LYS A 68 -23.22 14.88 14.23
C LYS A 68 -22.71 14.41 15.60
N LEU A 69 -23.09 13.21 16.04
CA LEU A 69 -22.61 12.63 17.29
C LEU A 69 -21.09 12.42 17.30
N ALA A 70 -20.51 11.98 16.18
CA ALA A 70 -19.05 11.85 16.05
C ALA A 70 -18.34 13.21 16.12
N LYS A 71 -18.92 14.25 15.52
CA LYS A 71 -18.37 15.62 15.58
C LYS A 71 -18.47 16.22 16.98
N GLU A 72 -19.62 16.07 17.65
CA GLU A 72 -19.80 16.53 19.04
C GLU A 72 -18.88 15.78 20.01
N ALA A 73 -18.65 14.48 19.81
CA ALA A 73 -17.68 13.71 20.58
C ALA A 73 -16.25 14.24 20.38
N ALA A 74 -15.84 14.51 19.13
CA ALA A 74 -14.53 15.06 18.81
C ALA A 74 -14.34 16.50 19.35
N GLU A 75 -15.37 17.35 19.28
CA GLU A 75 -15.35 18.69 19.87
C GLU A 75 -15.25 18.64 21.40
N LYS A 76 -15.95 17.70 22.04
CA LYS A 76 -15.86 17.48 23.48
C LYS A 76 -14.48 16.97 23.91
N GLU A 77 -13.89 16.01 23.18
CA GLU A 77 -12.52 15.54 23.41
C GLU A 77 -11.50 16.68 23.27
N MET A 78 -11.69 17.55 22.27
CA MET A 78 -10.86 18.73 22.08
C MET A 78 -11.01 19.75 23.23
N GLU A 79 -12.23 19.99 23.71
CA GLU A 79 -12.47 20.86 24.86
C GLU A 79 -11.86 20.28 26.14
N GLU A 80 -11.99 18.98 26.38
CA GLU A 80 -11.37 18.28 27.50
C GLU A 80 -9.84 18.37 27.43
N PHE A 81 -9.26 18.21 26.24
CA PHE A 81 -7.82 18.40 26.01
C PHE A 81 -7.36 19.85 26.25
N VAL A 82 -8.12 20.84 25.79
CA VAL A 82 -7.80 22.25 26.03
C VAL A 82 -7.89 22.60 27.52
N GLN A 83 -8.86 22.04 28.25
CA GLN A 83 -8.95 22.18 29.71
C GLN A 83 -7.76 21.51 30.40
N LEU A 84 -7.34 20.34 29.94
CA LEU A 84 -6.16 19.64 30.44
C LEU A 84 -4.91 20.50 30.28
N ILE A 85 -4.68 21.08 29.09
CA ILE A 85 -3.53 21.99 28.84
C ILE A 85 -3.59 23.23 29.72
N LYS A 86 -4.76 23.85 29.88
CA LYS A 86 -4.94 25.02 30.76
C LYS A 86 -4.62 24.68 32.21
N SER A 87 -5.06 23.51 32.68
CA SER A 87 -4.76 23.02 34.03
C SER A 87 -3.28 22.71 34.22
N ALA A 88 -2.62 22.13 33.21
CA ALA A 88 -1.19 21.85 33.21
C ALA A 88 -0.35 23.13 33.23
N LYS A 89 -0.77 24.17 32.50
CA LYS A 89 -0.11 25.49 32.49
C LYS A 89 -0.26 26.24 33.82
N ALA A 90 -1.31 25.95 34.60
CA ALA A 90 -1.56 26.57 35.90
C ALA A 90 -0.80 25.90 37.06
N LEU A 91 -0.14 24.76 36.83
CA LEU A 91 0.69 24.09 37.81
C LEU A 91 2.07 24.77 37.94
N PRO A 92 2.67 24.83 39.14
CA PRO A 92 4.05 25.26 39.33
C PRO A 92 5.02 24.42 38.48
N LEU A 93 6.11 25.02 37.98
CA LEU A 93 7.13 24.37 37.12
C LEU A 93 7.69 23.05 37.68
N ASP A 94 7.56 22.82 38.98
CA ASP A 94 8.13 21.69 39.71
C ASP A 94 7.08 20.60 40.06
N ALA A 95 5.81 20.82 39.76
CA ALA A 95 4.72 19.90 40.08
C ALA A 95 4.43 18.95 38.91
N LYS A 96 4.93 17.71 38.98
CA LYS A 96 4.56 16.64 38.04
C LYS A 96 3.16 16.08 38.37
N PRO A 97 2.24 15.96 37.39
CA PRO A 97 0.98 15.26 37.60
C PRO A 97 1.21 13.76 37.90
N SER A 98 0.25 13.15 38.61
CA SER A 98 0.32 11.75 39.05
C SER A 98 0.57 10.79 37.88
N LYS A 99 1.55 9.89 38.07
CA LYS A 99 2.06 8.91 37.08
C LYS A 99 1.01 7.95 36.54
N ASP A 100 -0.09 7.73 37.25
CA ASP A 100 -1.07 6.68 36.91
C ASP A 100 -2.01 7.06 35.76
N SER A 101 -2.11 8.35 35.40
CA SER A 101 -2.94 8.81 34.27
C SER A 101 -2.27 8.64 32.90
N TRP A 102 -0.94 8.45 32.87
CA TRP A 102 -0.15 8.54 31.63
C TRP A 102 0.18 7.16 31.02
N LEU A 103 0.06 6.09 31.79
CA LEU A 103 0.55 4.77 31.39
C LEU A 103 -0.37 3.98 30.44
N MET A 104 -1.60 4.45 30.18
CA MET A 104 -2.54 3.71 29.31
C MET A 104 -2.49 4.16 27.83
N GLU A 105 -2.03 5.38 27.54
CA GLU A 105 -2.06 5.96 26.17
C GLU A 105 -0.67 6.20 25.55
N GLU A 106 0.42 6.23 26.33
CA GLU A 106 1.79 6.35 25.80
C GLU A 106 2.38 5.05 25.20
N LYS A 107 1.55 4.06 24.87
CA LYS A 107 1.98 2.83 24.15
C LYS A 107 1.84 2.91 22.62
N LEU A 108 1.75 4.12 22.07
CA LEU A 108 1.70 4.39 20.63
C LEU A 108 2.83 5.35 20.22
N MET A 109 4.09 4.95 20.38
CA MET A 109 5.20 5.92 20.28
C MET A 109 5.95 5.85 18.95
N HIS A 110 5.57 6.78 18.08
CA HIS A 110 6.39 7.79 17.39
C HIS A 110 7.77 7.42 16.82
N VAL A 111 7.90 7.58 15.50
CA VAL A 111 9.20 7.78 14.83
C VAL A 111 9.43 9.28 14.67
N MET A 112 10.39 9.83 15.42
CA MET A 112 10.79 11.24 15.31
C MET A 112 11.81 11.43 14.19
N MET A 113 11.59 12.43 13.32
CA MET A 113 12.64 12.95 12.45
C MET A 113 12.93 14.41 12.76
N ASN A 114 14.22 14.72 12.96
CA ASN A 114 14.73 16.08 13.07
C ASN A 114 14.93 16.65 11.66
N LYS A 115 13.91 17.32 11.12
CA LYS A 115 14.10 18.35 10.09
C LYS A 115 14.34 19.69 10.80
N GLY A 116 15.23 20.52 10.27
CA GLY A 116 15.51 21.86 10.81
C GLY A 116 14.20 22.60 11.16
N GLU A 117 14.11 23.08 12.41
CA GLU A 117 13.01 23.84 13.03
C GLU A 117 11.56 23.31 12.92
N ARG A 118 11.27 22.24 12.17
CA ARG A 118 9.96 21.59 12.08
C ARG A 118 10.06 20.09 12.36
N GLN A 119 9.65 19.71 13.56
CA GLN A 119 9.54 18.33 14.01
C GLN A 119 8.30 17.68 13.36
N GLU A 120 8.49 16.93 12.28
CA GLU A 120 7.42 16.09 11.70
C GLU A 120 7.31 14.80 12.52
N THR A 121 6.23 14.65 13.28
CA THR A 121 5.92 13.42 14.01
C THR A 121 5.01 12.53 13.16
N TYR A 122 5.36 11.25 13.08
CA TYR A 122 4.55 10.22 12.42
C TYR A 122 3.90 9.37 13.49
N ASP A 123 2.58 9.22 13.44
CA ASP A 123 1.84 8.30 14.30
C ASP A 123 1.89 6.88 13.71
N VAL A 124 2.83 6.07 14.23
CA VAL A 124 3.12 4.72 13.73
C VAL A 124 3.41 3.80 14.90
N ARG A 125 2.77 2.63 14.92
CA ARG A 125 3.06 1.55 15.86
C ARG A 125 4.38 0.86 15.52
N ILE A 126 5.40 1.09 16.35
CA ILE A 126 6.72 0.44 16.20
C ILE A 126 6.94 -0.71 17.18
N ARG A 127 6.22 -0.76 18.32
CA ARG A 127 6.34 -1.80 19.35
C ARG A 127 5.05 -2.61 19.47
N TYR A 128 5.19 -3.85 19.90
CA TYR A 128 4.08 -4.73 20.24
C TYR A 128 3.76 -4.62 21.73
N THR A 129 2.48 -4.79 22.08
CA THR A 129 2.08 -4.95 23.49
C THR A 129 2.48 -6.32 23.99
N GLU A 130 2.64 -6.47 25.30
CA GLU A 130 2.92 -7.77 25.94
C GLU A 130 1.84 -8.81 25.62
N GLU A 131 0.57 -8.39 25.53
CA GLU A 131 -0.54 -9.25 25.15
C GLU A 131 -0.38 -9.82 23.73
N VAL A 132 0.02 -8.98 22.76
CA VAL A 132 0.28 -9.41 21.38
C VAL A 132 1.50 -10.34 21.33
N LEU A 133 2.56 -10.04 22.09
CA LEU A 133 3.75 -10.88 22.14
C LEU A 133 3.45 -12.25 22.75
N SER A 134 2.72 -12.32 23.87
CA SER A 134 2.28 -13.57 24.50
C SER A 134 1.44 -14.41 23.53
N ALA A 135 0.45 -13.80 22.88
CA ALA A 135 -0.40 -14.50 21.91
C ALA A 135 0.41 -15.01 20.70
N ALA A 136 1.44 -14.28 20.27
CA ALA A 136 2.33 -14.74 19.21
C ALA A 136 3.22 -15.91 19.66
N GLU A 137 3.66 -15.94 20.92
CA GLU A 137 4.41 -17.06 21.48
C GLU A 137 3.56 -18.32 21.62
N GLU A 138 2.30 -18.19 22.01
CA GLU A 138 1.34 -19.31 22.05
C GLU A 138 1.17 -19.96 20.67
N LEU A 139 1.04 -19.16 19.60
CA LEU A 139 0.95 -19.63 18.22
C LEU A 139 2.22 -20.32 17.70
N LEU A 140 3.37 -20.11 18.35
CA LEU A 140 4.60 -20.84 18.03
C LEU A 140 4.63 -22.23 18.67
N VAL A 141 3.93 -22.41 19.79
CA VAL A 141 3.85 -23.68 20.52
C VAL A 141 2.73 -24.55 19.97
N ASP A 142 1.52 -23.98 19.90
CA ASP A 142 0.37 -24.59 19.24
C ASP A 142 0.29 -24.01 17.84
N CYS A 143 0.57 -24.85 16.83
CA CYS A 143 0.68 -24.43 15.43
C CYS A 143 -0.56 -24.90 14.65
N PRO A 144 -1.74 -24.29 14.89
CA PRO A 144 -2.97 -24.73 14.26
C PRO A 144 -2.84 -24.66 12.73
N ASP A 145 -3.55 -25.54 12.04
CA ASP A 145 -3.66 -25.53 10.59
C ASP A 145 -5.09 -25.92 10.23
N SER A 146 -5.94 -24.93 10.03
CA SER A 146 -7.33 -25.15 9.61
C SER A 146 -7.43 -25.81 8.24
N ASP A 147 -6.34 -25.81 7.47
CA ASP A 147 -6.30 -26.41 6.14
C ASP A 147 -5.61 -27.77 6.11
N LYS A 148 -5.26 -28.34 7.27
CA LYS A 148 -4.49 -29.59 7.36
C LYS A 148 -5.03 -30.70 6.47
N ASP A 149 -6.35 -30.85 6.42
CA ASP A 149 -7.03 -31.92 5.68
C ASP A 149 -7.08 -31.68 4.16
N ILE A 150 -7.02 -30.42 3.73
CA ILE A 150 -7.04 -30.04 2.30
C ILE A 150 -5.65 -29.71 1.75
N ARG A 151 -4.66 -29.56 2.64
CA ARG A 151 -3.30 -29.17 2.29
C ARG A 151 -2.60 -30.32 1.55
N LYS A 152 -2.09 -30.02 0.36
CA LYS A 152 -1.34 -30.99 -0.44
C LYS A 152 0.15 -30.88 -0.15
N ASP A 153 0.79 -32.03 0.06
CA ASP A 153 2.24 -32.08 0.15
C ASP A 153 2.86 -32.00 -1.25
N LEU A 154 3.57 -30.90 -1.52
CA LEU A 154 4.33 -30.72 -2.75
C LEU A 154 5.83 -30.90 -2.55
N SER A 155 6.28 -31.29 -1.34
CA SER A 155 7.71 -31.48 -1.02
C SER A 155 8.42 -32.57 -1.83
N THR A 156 7.65 -33.47 -2.45
CA THR A 156 8.18 -34.53 -3.33
C THR A 156 8.49 -34.05 -4.74
N LEU A 157 7.91 -32.91 -5.14
CA LEU A 157 8.39 -32.18 -6.30
C LEU A 157 9.68 -31.50 -5.84
N LYS A 158 10.81 -31.73 -6.53
CA LYS A 158 12.06 -31.00 -6.30
C LYS A 158 11.83 -29.55 -6.71
N LEU A 159 11.33 -28.76 -5.78
CA LEU A 159 10.98 -27.37 -5.98
C LEU A 159 11.97 -26.58 -5.15
N ASP A 160 12.91 -25.93 -5.82
CA ASP A 160 14.07 -25.35 -5.15
C ASP A 160 13.77 -23.94 -4.58
N ASP A 161 12.66 -23.32 -5.00
CA ASP A 161 12.32 -21.94 -4.66
C ASP A 161 10.81 -21.72 -4.37
N ALA A 162 10.45 -20.52 -3.91
CA ALA A 162 9.05 -20.07 -3.87
C ALA A 162 8.39 -19.98 -5.26
N LEU A 163 9.17 -20.16 -6.33
CA LEU A 163 8.75 -20.22 -7.72
C LEU A 163 9.27 -21.50 -8.35
N SER A 164 8.45 -22.15 -9.16
CA SER A 164 8.83 -23.37 -9.85
C SER A 164 8.16 -23.47 -11.21
N ALA A 165 8.78 -24.15 -12.16
CA ALA A 165 8.20 -24.35 -13.48
C ALA A 165 8.65 -25.64 -14.16
N ALA A 166 7.73 -26.22 -14.94
CA ALA A 166 8.00 -27.41 -15.73
C ALA A 166 7.28 -27.33 -17.08
N ARG A 167 7.86 -28.01 -18.08
CA ARG A 167 7.18 -28.22 -19.37
C ARG A 167 6.25 -29.41 -19.29
N LEU A 168 5.06 -29.23 -19.82
CA LEU A 168 4.09 -30.30 -20.04
C LEU A 168 4.48 -31.11 -21.29
N PRO A 169 3.97 -32.36 -21.45
CA PRO A 169 4.27 -33.20 -22.62
C PRO A 169 3.89 -32.57 -23.97
N ASP A 170 2.96 -31.61 -23.97
CA ASP A 170 2.51 -30.87 -25.15
C ASP A 170 3.34 -29.59 -25.43
N GLY A 171 4.36 -29.32 -24.62
CA GLY A 171 5.26 -28.17 -24.76
C GLY A 171 4.84 -26.91 -24.00
N ARG A 172 3.62 -26.87 -23.43
CA ARG A 172 3.18 -25.73 -22.60
C ARG A 172 3.96 -25.65 -21.30
N ILE A 173 4.04 -24.45 -20.74
CA ILE A 173 4.73 -24.22 -19.46
C ILE A 173 3.70 -24.20 -18.34
N LYS A 174 3.97 -24.97 -17.29
CA LYS A 174 3.25 -24.89 -16.03
C LYS A 174 4.14 -24.24 -14.98
N VAL A 175 3.62 -23.21 -14.33
CA VAL A 175 4.28 -22.46 -13.27
C VAL A 175 3.58 -22.72 -11.95
N TRP A 176 4.33 -22.79 -10.86
CA TRP A 176 3.84 -22.79 -9.49
C TRP A 176 4.42 -21.59 -8.75
N ILE A 177 3.54 -20.81 -8.12
CA ILE A 177 3.89 -19.68 -7.27
C ILE A 177 3.46 -20.01 -5.84
N HIS A 178 4.45 -20.22 -4.97
CA HIS A 178 4.26 -20.61 -3.58
C HIS A 178 4.31 -19.36 -2.69
N VAL A 179 3.18 -19.01 -2.08
CA VAL A 179 3.08 -17.86 -1.16
C VAL A 179 3.00 -18.38 0.26
N ALA A 180 3.76 -17.78 1.18
CA ALA A 180 3.63 -18.05 2.62
C ALA A 180 2.17 -17.95 3.10
N ASP A 181 1.75 -18.84 4.00
CA ASP A 181 0.38 -18.90 4.51
C ASP A 181 0.27 -18.49 6.00
N PRO A 182 0.40 -17.19 6.34
CA PRO A 182 0.25 -16.72 7.72
C PRO A 182 -1.17 -16.94 8.26
N THR A 183 -2.18 -17.06 7.40
CA THR A 183 -3.58 -17.33 7.81
C THR A 183 -3.82 -18.75 8.31
N SER A 184 -2.85 -19.65 8.17
CA SER A 184 -2.87 -20.93 8.88
C SER A 184 -2.70 -20.75 10.39
N LEU A 185 -1.96 -19.72 10.82
CA LEU A 185 -1.67 -19.43 12.22
C LEU A 185 -2.60 -18.35 12.76
N VAL A 186 -2.79 -17.28 12.00
CA VAL A 186 -3.56 -16.11 12.45
C VAL A 186 -5.00 -16.28 12.02
N GLN A 187 -5.92 -16.29 12.99
CA GLN A 187 -7.36 -16.38 12.72
C GLN A 187 -7.98 -14.98 12.55
N PRO A 188 -9.02 -14.85 11.71
CA PRO A 188 -9.83 -13.63 11.60
C PRO A 188 -10.24 -13.08 12.96
N ARG A 189 -10.10 -11.76 13.17
CA ARG A 189 -10.51 -11.03 14.40
C ARG A 189 -9.73 -11.40 15.68
N SER A 190 -8.70 -12.25 15.58
CA SER A 190 -7.77 -12.51 16.69
C SER A 190 -7.01 -11.26 17.11
N ILE A 191 -6.34 -11.29 18.26
CA ILE A 191 -5.51 -10.17 18.73
C ILE A 191 -4.37 -9.85 17.74
N ILE A 192 -3.77 -10.88 17.15
CA ILE A 192 -2.71 -10.75 16.14
C ILE A 192 -3.26 -10.16 14.84
N ASP A 193 -4.44 -10.60 14.38
CA ASP A 193 -5.11 -10.05 13.19
C ASP A 193 -5.45 -8.56 13.37
N ARG A 194 -5.98 -8.17 14.54
CA ARG A 194 -6.27 -6.77 14.85
C ARG A 194 -5.01 -5.90 14.87
N GLU A 195 -3.92 -6.39 15.46
CA GLU A 195 -2.65 -5.65 15.44
C GLU A 195 -2.10 -5.54 14.01
N ALA A 196 -2.20 -6.59 13.19
CA ALA A 196 -1.82 -6.54 11.79
C ALA A 196 -2.66 -5.54 10.98
N MET A 197 -3.96 -5.45 11.24
CA MET A 197 -4.85 -4.44 10.65
C MET A 197 -4.43 -3.01 11.02
N HIS A 198 -4.15 -2.76 12.30
CA HIS A 198 -3.70 -1.46 12.81
C HIS A 198 -2.34 -1.04 12.24
N ARG A 199 -1.46 -2.00 11.93
CA ARG A 199 -0.18 -1.72 11.26
C ARG A 199 -0.35 -1.54 9.76
N GLY A 200 -1.24 -2.31 9.13
CA GLY A 200 -1.57 -2.31 7.70
C GLY A 200 -0.45 -2.83 6.78
N THR A 201 0.81 -2.48 7.06
CA THR A 201 2.00 -2.90 6.32
C THR A 201 3.24 -2.94 7.21
N SER A 202 4.21 -3.79 6.85
CA SER A 202 5.58 -3.66 7.39
C SER A 202 6.23 -2.37 6.88
N ILE A 203 7.06 -1.75 7.72
CA ILE A 203 7.79 -0.51 7.43
C ILE A 203 9.27 -0.83 7.33
N PHE A 204 9.86 -0.50 6.19
CA PHE A 204 11.29 -0.69 5.92
C PHE A 204 11.95 0.67 5.90
N LEU A 205 12.76 1.01 6.89
CA LEU A 205 13.60 2.19 6.89
C LEU A 205 15.05 1.79 6.60
N PRO A 206 15.88 2.71 6.06
CA PRO A 206 17.32 2.50 5.94
C PRO A 206 18.00 2.02 7.23
N THR A 207 17.49 2.41 8.41
CA THR A 207 18.07 2.11 9.72
C THR A 207 17.44 0.92 10.45
N ALA A 208 16.19 0.58 10.14
CA ALA A 208 15.43 -0.42 10.89
C ALA A 208 14.23 -0.94 10.09
N THR A 209 13.77 -2.15 10.42
CA THR A 209 12.52 -2.70 9.89
C THR A 209 11.52 -2.88 11.03
N PHE A 210 10.29 -2.40 10.83
CA PHE A 210 9.17 -2.61 11.74
C PHE A 210 8.16 -3.54 11.06
N PRO A 211 8.17 -4.84 11.36
CA PRO A 211 7.29 -5.80 10.70
C PRO A 211 5.82 -5.59 11.08
N MET A 212 4.89 -6.08 10.24
CA MET A 212 3.45 -6.11 10.50
C MET A 212 3.06 -7.14 11.57
N PHE A 213 3.81 -8.25 11.63
CA PHE A 213 3.69 -9.28 12.66
C PHE A 213 4.91 -9.29 13.58
N PRO A 214 4.80 -9.79 14.83
CA PRO A 214 5.94 -9.99 15.71
C PRO A 214 7.06 -10.76 15.03
N GLU A 215 8.30 -10.31 15.20
CA GLU A 215 9.46 -10.78 14.43
C GLU A 215 9.66 -12.29 14.52
N ARG A 216 9.52 -12.87 15.72
CA ARG A 216 9.62 -14.32 15.93
C ARG A 216 8.57 -15.11 15.15
N LEU A 217 7.37 -14.57 14.99
CA LEU A 217 6.28 -15.20 14.25
C LEU A 217 6.52 -15.05 12.73
N ALA A 218 6.85 -13.84 12.29
CA ALA A 218 7.10 -13.51 10.90
C ALA A 218 8.29 -14.28 10.31
N MET A 219 9.42 -14.31 11.01
CA MET A 219 10.67 -14.89 10.51
C MET A 219 10.75 -16.41 10.65
N ASN A 220 9.99 -17.01 11.57
CA ASN A 220 10.04 -18.44 11.82
C ASN A 220 8.83 -19.19 11.27
N ALA A 221 7.67 -19.04 11.90
CA ALA A 221 6.52 -19.90 11.60
C ALA A 221 5.78 -19.51 10.31
N MET A 222 5.87 -18.23 9.92
CA MET A 222 5.23 -17.74 8.69
C MET A 222 6.14 -17.77 7.47
N SER A 223 7.45 -17.56 7.64
CA SER A 223 8.40 -17.49 6.52
C SER A 223 8.58 -18.85 5.87
N LEU A 224 8.76 -18.86 4.55
CA LEU A 224 9.27 -20.03 3.84
C LEU A 224 10.77 -20.15 4.15
N GLN A 225 11.14 -21.14 4.95
CA GLN A 225 12.51 -21.37 5.41
C GLN A 225 13.15 -22.54 4.66
N GLN A 226 14.45 -22.39 4.37
CA GLN A 226 15.23 -23.41 3.67
C GLN A 226 15.24 -24.72 4.45
N GLY A 227 15.04 -25.85 3.76
CA GLY A 227 15.12 -27.19 4.33
C GLY A 227 14.03 -27.54 5.36
N ARG A 228 13.00 -26.69 5.52
CA ARG A 228 11.90 -26.90 6.47
C ARG A 228 10.56 -26.94 5.75
N GLY A 229 9.70 -27.90 6.11
CA GLY A 229 8.33 -27.96 5.60
C GLY A 229 7.53 -26.74 6.06
N CYS A 230 7.18 -25.87 5.13
CA CYS A 230 6.51 -24.60 5.38
C CYS A 230 5.08 -24.60 4.82
N LYS A 231 4.14 -23.98 5.54
CA LYS A 231 2.75 -23.81 5.12
C LYS A 231 2.68 -22.71 4.06
N SER A 232 2.13 -23.03 2.89
CA SER A 232 1.99 -22.11 1.76
C SER A 232 0.59 -22.18 1.13
N VAL A 233 0.23 -21.17 0.37
CA VAL A 233 -0.83 -21.23 -0.64
C VAL A 233 -0.16 -21.18 -2.00
N THR A 234 -0.33 -22.24 -2.77
CA THR A 234 0.24 -22.36 -4.11
C THR A 234 -0.79 -21.99 -5.17
N VAL A 235 -0.39 -21.11 -6.08
CA VAL A 235 -1.11 -20.82 -7.31
C VAL A 235 -0.36 -21.47 -8.45
N SER A 236 -0.94 -22.49 -9.08
CA SER A 236 -0.37 -23.11 -10.28
C SER A 236 -1.08 -22.62 -11.53
N VAL A 237 -0.34 -22.28 -12.57
CA VAL A 237 -0.87 -21.70 -13.80
C VAL A 237 -0.30 -22.44 -15.01
N ILE A 238 -1.14 -22.79 -15.99
CA ILE A 238 -0.72 -23.30 -17.29
C ILE A 238 -0.77 -22.14 -18.28
N LEU A 239 0.37 -21.89 -18.94
CA LEU A 239 0.51 -20.85 -19.95
C LEU A 239 0.31 -21.42 -21.35
N GLN A 240 -0.42 -20.68 -22.16
CA GLN A 240 -0.47 -20.88 -23.60
C GLN A 240 0.86 -20.44 -24.26
N PRO A 241 1.13 -20.86 -25.49
CA PRO A 241 2.33 -20.44 -26.23
C PRO A 241 2.47 -18.93 -26.43
N ASP A 242 1.35 -18.19 -26.44
CA ASP A 242 1.34 -16.73 -26.54
C ASP A 242 1.57 -16.02 -25.19
N GLY A 243 1.68 -16.79 -24.10
CA GLY A 243 1.80 -16.30 -22.73
C GLY A 243 0.48 -16.05 -22.02
N SER A 244 -0.69 -16.21 -22.64
CA SER A 244 -1.98 -16.10 -21.94
C SER A 244 -2.20 -17.21 -20.91
N ILE A 245 -3.08 -16.96 -19.93
CA ILE A 245 -3.48 -17.97 -18.95
C ILE A 245 -4.54 -18.89 -19.58
N GLU A 246 -4.29 -20.20 -19.56
CA GLU A 246 -5.31 -21.18 -19.92
C GLU A 246 -6.10 -21.65 -18.71
N ASN A 247 -5.38 -22.06 -17.67
CA ASN A 247 -5.97 -22.63 -16.46
C ASN A 247 -5.12 -22.27 -15.25
N SER A 248 -5.78 -22.04 -14.12
CA SER A 248 -5.14 -21.79 -12.83
C SER A 248 -5.81 -22.60 -11.72
N ILE A 249 -5.02 -23.00 -10.74
CA ILE A 249 -5.48 -23.77 -9.58
C ILE A 249 -4.83 -23.18 -8.33
N ILE A 250 -5.63 -22.92 -7.30
CA ILE A 250 -5.17 -22.41 -6.01
C ILE A 250 -5.38 -23.48 -4.94
N LYS A 251 -4.34 -23.81 -4.17
CA LYS A 251 -4.41 -24.81 -3.09
C LYS A 251 -3.51 -24.46 -1.91
N PRO A 252 -3.94 -24.71 -0.66
CA PRO A 252 -3.03 -24.80 0.47
C PRO A 252 -2.05 -25.96 0.26
N THR A 253 -0.79 -25.74 0.55
CA THR A 253 0.30 -26.70 0.30
C THR A 253 1.34 -26.73 1.42
N TYR A 254 2.09 -27.82 1.52
CA TYR A 254 3.39 -27.84 2.19
C TYR A 254 4.50 -27.70 1.16
N MET A 255 5.54 -26.94 1.51
CA MET A 255 6.66 -26.65 0.63
C MET A 255 8.00 -26.77 1.38
N LEU A 256 9.00 -27.38 0.74
CA LEU A 256 10.41 -27.25 1.14
C LEU A 256 11.04 -26.20 0.21
N THR A 257 11.86 -25.31 0.75
CA THR A 257 12.62 -24.36 -0.08
C THR A 257 14.11 -24.69 0.00
N TYR A 258 14.85 -24.43 -1.07
CA TYR A 258 16.31 -24.52 -1.16
C TYR A 258 16.88 -23.10 -1.35
N GLU A 259 18.12 -22.94 -1.86
CA GLU A 259 18.83 -21.64 -1.86
C GLU A 259 18.03 -20.52 -2.55
N SER A 260 18.15 -19.29 -2.04
CA SER A 260 17.39 -18.13 -2.55
C SER A 260 17.66 -17.89 -4.04
N ALA A 261 16.60 -17.89 -4.87
CA ALA A 261 16.64 -17.46 -6.28
C ALA A 261 17.50 -16.22 -6.54
N THR A 262 17.56 -15.26 -5.60
CA THR A 262 18.38 -14.05 -5.77
C THR A 262 19.88 -14.36 -5.76
N GLU A 263 20.34 -15.29 -4.93
CA GLU A 263 21.75 -15.72 -4.88
C GLU A 263 22.10 -16.61 -6.08
N LEU A 264 21.18 -17.47 -6.51
CA LEU A 264 21.32 -18.31 -7.72
C LEU A 264 21.35 -17.49 -9.01
N LEU A 265 20.58 -16.38 -9.09
CA LEU A 265 20.59 -15.50 -10.26
C LEU A 265 21.91 -14.74 -10.45
N TYR A 266 22.70 -14.55 -9.38
CA TYR A 266 24.06 -13.99 -9.47
C TYR A 266 25.12 -15.07 -9.78
N MET A 267 24.83 -16.34 -9.47
CA MET A 267 25.66 -17.50 -9.80
C MET A 267 25.18 -18.12 -11.11
N ASN A 268 25.47 -17.48 -12.25
CA ASN A 268 25.24 -17.99 -13.62
C ASN A 268 23.96 -18.85 -13.81
N LEU A 269 22.90 -18.19 -14.28
CA LEU A 269 21.62 -18.70 -14.83
C LEU A 269 21.66 -19.97 -15.72
N GLU A 270 22.83 -20.47 -16.12
CA GLU A 270 23.00 -21.49 -17.16
C GLU A 270 22.88 -22.94 -16.66
N GLU A 271 22.99 -23.21 -15.36
CA GLU A 271 23.14 -24.59 -14.87
C GLU A 271 21.82 -25.29 -14.49
N GLU A 272 20.72 -24.56 -14.28
CA GLU A 272 19.43 -25.13 -13.88
C GLU A 272 18.33 -25.00 -14.94
N GLU A 273 17.83 -26.14 -15.41
CA GLU A 273 16.79 -26.21 -16.45
C GLU A 273 15.48 -25.50 -16.04
N GLU A 274 15.10 -25.60 -14.77
CA GLU A 274 13.88 -25.00 -14.23
C GLU A 274 13.92 -23.47 -14.26
N LEU A 275 15.04 -22.87 -13.86
CA LEU A 275 15.21 -21.41 -13.86
C LEU A 275 15.10 -20.84 -15.28
N ARG A 276 15.63 -21.56 -16.28
CA ARG A 276 15.46 -21.21 -17.70
C ARG A 276 13.99 -21.25 -18.13
N ILE A 277 13.23 -22.25 -17.68
CA ILE A 277 11.79 -22.35 -17.96
C ILE A 277 11.03 -21.18 -17.29
N LEU A 278 11.39 -20.81 -16.06
CA LEU A 278 10.81 -19.66 -15.38
C LEU A 278 11.10 -18.34 -16.11
N GLN A 279 12.34 -18.15 -16.58
CA GLN A 279 12.72 -16.96 -17.36
C GLN A 279 11.98 -16.89 -18.70
N GLU A 280 11.77 -18.02 -19.37
CA GLU A 280 10.94 -18.10 -20.57
C GLU A 280 9.48 -17.75 -20.28
N ALA A 281 8.90 -18.32 -19.22
CA ALA A 281 7.54 -18.01 -18.79
C ALA A 281 7.36 -16.52 -18.49
N ALA A 282 8.32 -15.91 -17.78
CA ALA A 282 8.32 -14.47 -17.51
C ALA A 282 8.36 -13.64 -18.80
N SER A 283 9.21 -14.04 -19.75
CA SER A 283 9.34 -13.36 -21.03
C SER A 283 8.05 -13.43 -21.85
N LEU A 284 7.41 -14.61 -21.89
CA LEU A 284 6.11 -14.81 -22.54
C LEU A 284 5.02 -13.97 -21.88
N ARG A 285 4.92 -13.95 -20.53
CA ARG A 285 3.97 -13.09 -19.81
C ARG A 285 4.19 -11.62 -20.11
N ALA A 286 5.43 -11.15 -20.06
CA ALA A 286 5.76 -9.76 -20.34
C ALA A 286 5.35 -9.36 -21.78
N GLN A 287 5.65 -10.20 -22.77
CA GLN A 287 5.26 -9.96 -24.17
C GLN A 287 3.75 -9.95 -24.34
N TRP A 288 3.05 -10.91 -23.74
CA TRP A 288 1.59 -10.95 -23.76
C TRP A 288 0.98 -9.69 -23.14
N ARG A 289 1.40 -9.30 -21.93
CA ARG A 289 0.89 -8.10 -21.25
C ARG A 289 1.14 -6.82 -22.07
N ARG A 290 2.32 -6.72 -22.72
CA ARG A 290 2.61 -5.62 -23.66
C ARG A 290 1.66 -5.61 -24.85
N SER A 291 1.32 -6.78 -25.40
CA SER A 291 0.30 -6.89 -26.46
C SER A 291 -1.10 -6.46 -25.99
N GLN A 292 -1.39 -6.59 -24.69
CA GLN A 292 -2.62 -6.10 -24.05
C GLN A 292 -2.54 -4.62 -23.63
N GLY A 293 -1.45 -3.92 -23.95
CA GLY A 293 -1.29 -2.49 -23.66
C GLY A 293 -0.70 -2.17 -22.28
N SER A 294 -0.03 -3.13 -21.62
CA SER A 294 0.69 -2.84 -20.38
C SER A 294 1.74 -1.75 -20.56
N ILE A 295 1.93 -0.95 -19.53
CA ILE A 295 2.86 0.17 -19.52
C ILE A 295 4.12 -0.26 -18.78
N ASP A 296 5.27 -0.06 -19.41
CA ASP A 296 6.54 -0.20 -18.70
C ASP A 296 6.74 0.97 -17.74
N THR A 297 6.99 0.62 -16.48
CA THR A 297 7.22 1.55 -15.37
C THR A 297 8.54 1.25 -14.66
N ALA A 298 9.42 0.43 -15.24
CA ALA A 298 10.70 0.11 -14.63
C ALA A 298 11.54 1.38 -14.44
N MET A 299 12.03 1.56 -13.22
CA MET A 299 12.87 2.67 -12.80
C MET A 299 14.14 2.15 -12.14
N ILE A 300 15.14 3.04 -12.04
CA ILE A 300 16.31 2.81 -11.21
C ILE A 300 15.98 3.34 -9.81
N GLU A 301 15.95 2.46 -8.83
CA GLU A 301 15.56 2.77 -7.46
C GLU A 301 16.73 2.58 -6.48
N PRO A 302 16.91 3.51 -5.53
CA PRO A 302 17.94 3.37 -4.52
C PRO A 302 17.45 2.56 -3.33
N ARG A 303 18.36 1.76 -2.80
CA ARG A 303 18.19 1.06 -1.52
C ARG A 303 19.38 1.36 -0.63
N ILE A 304 19.11 1.89 0.55
CA ILE A 304 20.15 2.16 1.55
C ILE A 304 19.95 1.23 2.75
N LYS A 305 21.06 0.68 3.26
CA LYS A 305 21.14 0.07 4.59
C LYS A 305 22.16 0.82 5.43
N VAL A 306 21.76 1.22 6.63
CA VAL A 306 22.59 1.97 7.57
C VAL A 306 22.83 1.13 8.82
N ALA A 307 24.10 0.90 9.15
CA ALA A 307 24.50 0.32 10.42
C ALA A 307 25.01 1.41 11.37
N ASN A 308 24.73 1.22 12.66
CA ASN A 308 25.05 2.15 13.75
C ASN A 308 24.60 3.60 13.47
N PRO A 309 23.30 3.84 13.24
CA PRO A 309 22.79 5.15 12.84
C PRO A 309 23.06 6.28 13.86
N ASP A 310 23.28 5.93 15.13
CA ASP A 310 23.52 6.87 16.23
C ASP A 310 25.00 7.25 16.39
N ASP A 311 25.92 6.58 15.68
CA ASP A 311 27.34 6.91 15.70
C ASP A 311 27.58 8.27 15.00
N PRO A 312 28.68 8.99 15.32
CA PRO A 312 29.06 10.19 14.56
C PRO A 312 29.28 9.92 13.06
N GLU A 313 29.72 8.70 12.73
CA GLU A 313 29.97 8.22 11.37
C GLU A 313 29.29 6.86 11.13
N PRO A 314 27.96 6.83 10.90
CA PRO A 314 27.25 5.60 10.56
C PRO A 314 27.78 4.98 9.27
N ASN A 315 27.74 3.66 9.18
CA ASN A 315 28.11 2.94 7.96
C ASN A 315 26.90 2.92 7.00
N ILE A 316 27.05 3.54 5.84
CA ILE A 316 25.99 3.70 4.84
C ILE A 316 26.33 2.87 3.61
N ASN A 317 25.54 1.83 3.38
CA ASN A 317 25.64 0.98 2.20
C ASN A 317 24.52 1.34 1.22
N LEU A 318 24.92 1.87 0.05
CA LEU A 318 24.01 2.21 -1.04
C LEU A 318 24.04 1.09 -2.09
N TYR A 319 22.85 0.63 -2.45
CA TYR A 319 22.58 -0.28 -3.55
C TYR A 319 21.66 0.46 -4.53
N VAL A 320 21.91 0.29 -5.82
CA VAL A 320 21.05 0.84 -6.86
C VAL A 320 20.49 -0.33 -7.65
N GLU A 321 19.19 -0.50 -7.56
CA GLU A 321 18.47 -1.60 -8.17
C GLU A 321 17.86 -1.11 -9.50
N ASP A 322 18.23 -1.77 -10.59
CA ASP A 322 17.60 -1.57 -11.90
C ASP A 322 16.44 -2.57 -12.04
N GLN A 323 15.21 -2.07 -11.99
CA GLN A 323 14.01 -2.90 -12.10
C GLN A 323 13.88 -3.60 -13.46
N SER A 324 14.64 -3.20 -14.48
CA SER A 324 14.70 -3.88 -15.77
C SER A 324 15.60 -5.13 -15.77
N ASN A 325 16.30 -5.41 -14.66
CA ASN A 325 17.10 -6.62 -14.50
C ASN A 325 16.24 -7.89 -14.74
N PRO A 326 16.71 -8.87 -15.54
CA PRO A 326 15.97 -10.11 -15.84
C PRO A 326 15.45 -10.85 -14.61
N ALA A 327 16.23 -10.90 -13.52
CA ALA A 327 15.84 -11.52 -12.25
C ALA A 327 14.65 -10.83 -11.60
N MET A 328 14.68 -9.50 -11.53
CA MET A 328 13.59 -8.70 -10.97
C MET A 328 12.36 -8.77 -11.85
N GLN A 329 12.55 -8.76 -13.17
CA GLN A 329 11.47 -8.95 -14.12
C GLN A 329 10.81 -10.32 -13.95
N LEU A 330 11.59 -11.40 -13.84
CA LEU A 330 11.08 -12.76 -13.62
C LEU A 330 10.18 -12.80 -12.39
N VAL A 331 10.69 -12.37 -11.24
CA VAL A 331 9.91 -12.37 -10.00
C VAL A 331 8.66 -11.50 -10.16
N SER A 332 8.79 -10.28 -10.72
CA SER A 332 7.66 -9.37 -10.93
C SER A 332 6.55 -9.98 -11.79
N GLU A 333 6.90 -10.59 -12.93
CA GLU A 333 5.94 -11.25 -13.82
C GLU A 333 5.23 -12.43 -13.13
N MET A 334 5.96 -13.24 -12.35
CA MET A 334 5.36 -14.35 -11.61
C MET A 334 4.40 -13.85 -10.50
N MET A 335 4.75 -12.75 -9.82
CA MET A 335 3.86 -12.16 -8.81
C MET A 335 2.61 -11.54 -9.44
N ILE A 336 2.74 -10.90 -10.61
CA ILE A 336 1.61 -10.35 -11.37
C ILE A 336 0.70 -11.48 -11.85
N LEU A 337 1.28 -12.54 -12.41
CA LEU A 337 0.57 -13.75 -12.83
C LEU A 337 -0.22 -14.38 -11.68
N CYS A 338 0.37 -14.44 -10.49
CA CYS A 338 -0.32 -14.90 -9.29
C CYS A 338 -1.55 -14.03 -8.97
N GLY A 339 -1.38 -12.71 -8.94
CA GLY A 339 -2.48 -11.80 -8.61
C GLY A 339 -3.60 -11.75 -9.66
N GLU A 340 -3.27 -11.95 -10.93
CA GLU A 340 -4.26 -12.09 -12.02
C GLU A 340 -5.04 -13.40 -11.91
N ALA A 341 -4.34 -14.53 -11.68
CA ALA A 341 -4.97 -15.82 -11.49
C ALA A 341 -5.92 -15.84 -10.27
N VAL A 342 -5.51 -15.20 -9.16
CA VAL A 342 -6.35 -15.03 -7.97
C VAL A 342 -7.56 -14.15 -8.25
N ALA A 343 -7.40 -13.06 -9.01
CA ALA A 343 -8.51 -12.21 -9.41
C ALA A 343 -9.52 -12.94 -10.29
N ALA A 344 -9.05 -13.70 -11.28
CA ALA A 344 -9.90 -14.53 -12.13
C ALA A 344 -10.66 -15.58 -11.29
N PHE A 345 -9.95 -16.33 -10.44
CA PHE A 345 -10.55 -17.31 -9.55
C PHE A 345 -11.62 -16.70 -8.64
N GLY A 346 -11.33 -15.54 -8.03
CA GLY A 346 -12.30 -14.84 -7.19
C GLY A 346 -13.55 -14.44 -7.97
N SER A 347 -13.37 -13.90 -9.18
CA SER A 347 -14.47 -13.48 -10.04
C SER A 347 -15.35 -14.64 -10.46
N ASP A 348 -14.75 -15.74 -10.93
CA ASP A 348 -15.48 -16.92 -11.42
C ASP A 348 -16.31 -17.59 -10.32
N ASN A 349 -15.85 -17.46 -9.07
CA ASN A 349 -16.51 -18.04 -7.89
C ASN A 349 -17.31 -17.02 -7.07
N ASN A 350 -17.49 -15.79 -7.55
CA ASN A 350 -18.19 -14.69 -6.85
C ASN A 350 -17.67 -14.43 -5.42
N ILE A 351 -16.36 -14.50 -5.23
CA ILE A 351 -15.70 -14.24 -3.95
C ILE A 351 -15.40 -12.75 -3.85
N ALA A 352 -15.84 -12.13 -2.76
CA ALA A 352 -15.46 -10.76 -2.43
C ALA A 352 -13.97 -10.71 -2.09
N LEU A 353 -13.20 -9.92 -2.84
CA LEU A 353 -11.75 -9.73 -2.70
C LEU A 353 -11.40 -8.26 -2.94
N PRO A 354 -10.26 -7.76 -2.44
CA PRO A 354 -9.76 -6.42 -2.77
C PRO A 354 -9.22 -6.37 -4.21
N TYR A 355 -10.12 -6.32 -5.20
CA TYR A 355 -9.79 -6.23 -6.62
C TYR A 355 -9.22 -4.85 -6.91
N ARG A 356 -7.92 -4.78 -7.19
CA ARG A 356 -7.20 -3.55 -7.44
C ARG A 356 -7.04 -3.32 -8.93
N GLY A 357 -7.50 -2.18 -9.41
CA GLY A 357 -7.37 -1.77 -10.80
C GLY A 357 -6.69 -0.42 -10.94
N HIS A 358 -6.52 -0.06 -12.21
CA HIS A 358 -5.98 1.21 -12.60
C HIS A 358 -6.70 1.64 -13.88
N PRO A 359 -7.66 2.58 -13.79
CA PRO A 359 -8.36 3.05 -14.97
C PRO A 359 -7.35 3.67 -15.95
N GLN A 360 -7.64 3.51 -17.24
CA GLN A 360 -6.80 4.07 -18.29
C GLN A 360 -6.80 5.61 -18.19
N SER A 361 -5.65 6.23 -18.41
CA SER A 361 -5.51 7.69 -18.44
C SER A 361 -6.15 8.26 -19.71
N ASN A 362 -6.70 9.48 -19.61
CA ASN A 362 -7.23 10.19 -20.77
C ASN A 362 -6.10 10.57 -21.77
N THR A 363 -4.88 10.77 -21.26
CA THR A 363 -3.69 10.95 -22.10
C THR A 363 -3.20 9.58 -22.54
N ALA A 364 -3.18 9.35 -23.85
CA ALA A 364 -2.67 8.11 -24.42
C ALA A 364 -1.15 7.99 -24.17
N VAL A 365 -0.73 6.84 -23.65
CA VAL A 365 0.69 6.47 -23.44
C VAL A 365 1.49 6.55 -24.75
N SER A 366 0.80 6.44 -25.91
CA SER A 366 1.36 6.67 -27.24
C SER A 366 1.99 8.06 -27.41
N ALA A 367 1.65 9.03 -26.55
CA ALA A 367 2.28 10.36 -26.55
C ALA A 367 3.79 10.29 -26.25
N PHE A 368 4.27 9.26 -25.56
CA PHE A 368 5.67 9.16 -25.09
C PHE A 368 6.50 8.13 -25.86
N THR A 369 5.98 7.53 -26.92
CA THR A 369 6.70 6.53 -27.74
C THR A 369 7.96 7.08 -28.41
N HIS A 370 8.01 8.40 -28.63
CA HIS A 370 9.17 9.10 -29.17
C HIS A 370 10.35 9.18 -28.18
N LEU A 371 10.12 9.00 -26.88
CA LEU A 371 11.18 8.94 -25.85
C LEU A 371 11.85 7.57 -25.87
N PRO A 372 13.15 7.44 -25.54
CA PRO A 372 13.81 6.14 -25.47
C PRO A 372 13.23 5.23 -24.37
N GLU A 373 13.28 3.91 -24.57
CA GLU A 373 12.91 2.95 -23.53
C GLU A 373 13.79 3.07 -22.29
N GLY A 374 13.23 2.74 -21.13
CA GLY A 374 13.89 2.88 -19.84
C GLY A 374 13.37 4.06 -19.00
N PRO A 375 14.15 4.50 -17.99
CA PRO A 375 13.64 5.33 -16.91
C PRO A 375 13.04 6.67 -17.35
N ALA A 376 13.50 7.27 -18.46
CA ALA A 376 12.94 8.53 -18.96
C ALA A 376 11.50 8.36 -19.48
N ARG A 377 11.24 7.34 -20.30
CA ARG A 377 9.88 7.03 -20.78
C ARG A 377 9.00 6.51 -19.64
N SER A 378 9.53 5.65 -18.76
CA SER A 378 8.82 5.19 -17.55
C SER A 378 8.37 6.36 -16.68
N PHE A 379 9.25 7.34 -16.44
CA PHE A 379 8.91 8.54 -15.68
C PHE A 379 7.79 9.36 -16.32
N ALA A 380 7.84 9.56 -17.65
CA ALA A 380 6.79 10.26 -18.38
C ALA A 380 5.45 9.50 -18.31
N ASN A 381 5.48 8.18 -18.51
CA ASN A 381 4.31 7.32 -18.39
C ASN A 381 3.67 7.39 -17.00
N ILE A 382 4.48 7.25 -15.93
CA ILE A 382 4.01 7.30 -14.54
C ILE A 382 3.35 8.65 -14.24
N SER A 383 3.86 9.75 -14.81
CA SER A 383 3.36 11.10 -14.53
C SER A 383 1.92 11.37 -15.01
N VAL A 384 1.40 10.56 -15.93
CA VAL A 384 0.03 10.71 -16.47
C VAL A 384 -0.95 9.64 -15.95
N LEU A 385 -0.47 8.74 -15.09
CA LEU A 385 -1.31 7.69 -14.50
C LEU A 385 -2.36 8.27 -13.55
N ARG A 386 -3.58 7.75 -13.65
CA ARG A 386 -4.64 7.96 -12.66
C ARG A 386 -4.30 7.30 -11.32
N ALA A 387 -5.05 7.60 -10.26
CA ALA A 387 -4.92 6.87 -9.02
C ALA A 387 -5.40 5.41 -9.20
N ALA A 388 -4.79 4.48 -8.47
CA ALA A 388 -5.32 3.12 -8.39
C ALA A 388 -6.66 3.12 -7.65
N GLU A 389 -7.55 2.25 -8.09
CA GLU A 389 -8.90 2.06 -7.54
C GLU A 389 -9.07 0.63 -7.05
N MET A 390 -10.02 0.40 -6.16
CA MET A 390 -10.37 -0.94 -5.67
C MET A 390 -11.88 -1.14 -5.70
N ASP A 391 -12.30 -2.33 -6.11
CA ASP A 391 -13.66 -2.83 -5.96
C ASP A 391 -13.60 -4.13 -5.13
N PHE A 392 -14.68 -4.44 -4.42
CA PHE A 392 -14.73 -5.57 -3.49
C PHE A 392 -15.62 -6.72 -3.94
N GLN A 393 -16.28 -6.57 -5.10
CA GLN A 393 -17.20 -7.55 -5.66
C GLN A 393 -16.72 -8.05 -7.02
N LYS A 394 -16.08 -7.21 -7.82
CA LYS A 394 -15.70 -7.54 -9.20
C LYS A 394 -14.30 -7.05 -9.55
N PRO A 395 -13.60 -7.75 -10.45
CA PRO A 395 -12.34 -7.27 -11.01
C PRO A 395 -12.45 -5.89 -11.64
N VAL A 396 -11.46 -5.04 -11.36
CA VAL A 396 -11.27 -3.76 -12.03
C VAL A 396 -10.09 -3.90 -13.00
N PRO A 397 -10.23 -3.50 -14.28
CA PRO A 397 -9.13 -3.53 -15.23
C PRO A 397 -7.90 -2.77 -14.73
N HIS A 398 -6.72 -3.35 -14.92
CA HIS A 398 -5.46 -2.75 -14.50
C HIS A 398 -4.66 -2.29 -15.71
N GLY A 399 -4.94 -1.08 -16.22
CA GLY A 399 -4.37 -0.56 -17.47
C GLY A 399 -2.84 -0.54 -17.49
N VAL A 400 -2.19 -0.22 -16.36
CA VAL A 400 -0.72 -0.26 -16.26
C VAL A 400 -0.16 -1.68 -16.42
N LEU A 401 -0.86 -2.69 -15.91
CA LEU A 401 -0.40 -4.07 -15.94
C LEU A 401 -0.88 -4.82 -17.20
N GLY A 402 -1.84 -4.28 -17.95
CA GLY A 402 -2.40 -4.92 -19.15
C GLY A 402 -3.18 -6.19 -18.83
N ILE A 403 -3.90 -6.22 -17.71
CA ILE A 403 -4.66 -7.40 -17.25
C ILE A 403 -6.10 -7.01 -16.84
N PRO A 404 -7.08 -7.91 -17.01
CA PRO A 404 -8.50 -7.61 -16.76
C PRO A 404 -8.84 -7.47 -15.28
N GLY A 405 -8.02 -8.03 -14.39
CA GLY A 405 -8.23 -8.03 -12.95
C GLY A 405 -6.96 -8.34 -12.19
N TYR A 406 -6.82 -7.79 -10.99
CA TYR A 406 -5.64 -8.01 -10.16
C TYR A 406 -6.00 -7.99 -8.67
N VAL A 407 -5.49 -8.94 -7.91
CA VAL A 407 -5.59 -8.98 -6.44
C VAL A 407 -4.18 -9.09 -5.87
N GLN A 408 -3.86 -8.28 -4.87
CA GLN A 408 -2.59 -8.42 -4.15
C GLN A 408 -2.64 -9.66 -3.27
N PHE A 409 -1.78 -10.65 -3.54
CA PHE A 409 -1.84 -11.95 -2.86
C PHE A 409 -0.49 -12.46 -2.35
N THR A 410 0.62 -11.92 -2.86
CA THR A 410 1.96 -12.51 -2.76
C THR A 410 2.80 -12.03 -1.58
N SER A 411 2.22 -11.27 -0.65
CA SER A 411 2.97 -10.72 0.50
C SER A 411 2.14 -10.60 1.79
N PRO A 412 1.40 -11.65 2.20
CA PRO A 412 0.49 -11.60 3.36
C PRO A 412 1.20 -11.42 4.71
N ILE A 413 2.51 -11.68 4.80
CA ILE A 413 3.31 -11.40 6.02
C ILE A 413 3.52 -9.90 6.24
N ARG A 414 3.46 -9.08 5.17
CA ARG A 414 3.83 -7.66 5.21
C ARG A 414 2.78 -6.70 4.69
N ARG A 415 1.67 -7.21 4.13
CA ARG A 415 0.54 -6.40 3.63
C ARG A 415 -0.76 -7.02 4.14
N TYR A 416 -1.54 -6.24 4.90
CA TYR A 416 -2.79 -6.72 5.48
C TYR A 416 -3.85 -7.03 4.41
N VAL A 417 -3.85 -6.30 3.30
CA VAL A 417 -4.79 -6.52 2.18
C VAL A 417 -4.58 -7.90 1.54
N ASP A 418 -3.35 -8.38 1.44
CA ASP A 418 -3.04 -9.73 0.98
C ASP A 418 -3.57 -10.78 1.97
N LEU A 419 -3.45 -10.51 3.29
CA LEU A 419 -3.98 -11.39 4.34
C LEU A 419 -5.50 -11.57 4.22
N LEU A 420 -6.23 -10.48 3.95
CA LEU A 420 -7.67 -10.51 3.69
C LEU A 420 -8.02 -11.40 2.49
N ALA A 421 -7.27 -11.29 1.39
CA ALA A 421 -7.48 -12.14 0.22
C ALA A 421 -7.24 -13.63 0.54
N HIS A 422 -6.21 -13.95 1.34
CA HIS A 422 -5.96 -15.31 1.80
C HIS A 422 -7.13 -15.87 2.61
N TYR A 423 -7.67 -15.10 3.57
CA TYR A 423 -8.82 -15.54 4.37
C TYR A 423 -10.03 -15.91 3.51
N GLN A 424 -10.40 -15.05 2.56
CA GLN A 424 -11.57 -15.26 1.70
C GLN A 424 -11.39 -16.47 0.79
N ILE A 425 -10.24 -16.57 0.12
CA ILE A 425 -9.94 -17.69 -0.79
C ILE A 425 -9.92 -19.01 -0.03
N LYS A 426 -9.25 -19.07 1.13
CA LYS A 426 -9.10 -20.34 1.86
C LYS A 426 -10.41 -20.80 2.50
N ALA A 427 -11.25 -19.88 3.01
CA ALA A 427 -12.58 -20.23 3.47
C ALA A 427 -13.40 -20.89 2.35
N PHE A 428 -13.37 -20.29 1.15
CA PHE A 428 -14.03 -20.88 -0.01
C PHE A 428 -13.46 -22.27 -0.37
N LEU A 429 -12.14 -22.46 -0.34
CA LEU A 429 -11.50 -23.75 -0.63
C LEU A 429 -11.85 -24.85 0.40
N ARG A 430 -12.19 -24.47 1.64
CA ARG A 430 -12.73 -25.39 2.65
C ARG A 430 -14.23 -25.65 2.51
N GLY A 431 -14.91 -24.97 1.59
CA GLY A 431 -16.37 -25.01 1.46
C GLY A 431 -17.09 -24.21 2.55
N GLU A 432 -16.40 -23.29 3.21
CA GLU A 432 -16.93 -22.41 4.24
C GLU A 432 -17.37 -21.06 3.64
N SER A 433 -18.25 -20.36 4.36
CA SER A 433 -18.57 -18.98 4.03
C SER A 433 -17.36 -18.06 4.27
N PRO A 434 -17.04 -17.15 3.33
CA PRO A 434 -15.97 -16.17 3.55
C PRO A 434 -16.20 -15.35 4.83
N PRO A 435 -15.16 -15.12 5.66
CA PRO A 435 -15.31 -14.48 6.97
C PRO A 435 -15.71 -13.00 6.94
N TYR A 436 -15.57 -12.33 5.79
CA TYR A 436 -15.81 -10.90 5.61
C TYR A 436 -16.73 -10.64 4.41
N SER A 437 -17.67 -9.70 4.58
CA SER A 437 -18.45 -9.16 3.49
C SER A 437 -17.63 -8.17 2.64
N ALA A 438 -18.13 -7.79 1.46
CA ALA A 438 -17.50 -6.76 0.63
C ALA A 438 -17.35 -5.41 1.39
N GLY A 439 -18.35 -5.03 2.19
CA GLY A 439 -18.30 -3.81 3.01
C GLY A 439 -17.29 -3.89 4.15
N ASP A 440 -17.12 -5.08 4.77
CA ASP A 440 -16.07 -5.29 5.77
C ASP A 440 -14.68 -5.12 5.13
N LEU A 441 -14.46 -5.76 3.98
CA LEU A 441 -13.20 -5.66 3.24
C LEU A 441 -12.89 -4.22 2.84
N GLU A 442 -13.89 -3.47 2.39
CA GLU A 442 -13.75 -2.05 2.04
C GLU A 442 -13.30 -1.22 3.24
N GLY A 443 -13.99 -1.33 4.38
CA GLY A 443 -13.65 -0.61 5.60
C GLY A 443 -12.25 -0.96 6.11
N MET A 444 -11.91 -2.25 6.16
CA MET A 444 -10.60 -2.73 6.61
C MET A 444 -9.47 -2.28 5.66
N THR A 445 -9.70 -2.35 4.36
CA THR A 445 -8.74 -1.92 3.34
C THR A 445 -8.52 -0.40 3.38
N PHE A 446 -9.57 0.37 3.65
CA PHE A 446 -9.47 1.82 3.85
C PHE A 446 -8.56 2.16 5.04
N ILE A 447 -8.78 1.53 6.20
CA ILE A 447 -7.97 1.72 7.41
C ILE A 447 -6.51 1.34 7.13
N ALA A 448 -6.27 0.13 6.59
CA ALA A 448 -4.92 -0.31 6.25
C ALA A 448 -4.23 0.65 5.26
N SER A 449 -4.98 1.19 4.29
CA SER A 449 -4.45 2.14 3.30
C SER A 449 -4.02 3.48 3.91
N MET A 450 -4.66 3.93 4.99
CA MET A 450 -4.22 5.12 5.73
C MET A 450 -2.83 4.89 6.34
N HIS A 451 -2.63 3.75 7.01
CA HIS A 451 -1.34 3.39 7.59
C HIS A 451 -0.26 3.18 6.51
N VAL A 452 -0.61 2.57 5.38
CA VAL A 452 0.30 2.42 4.23
C VAL A 452 0.77 3.78 3.69
N LYS A 453 -0.12 4.79 3.62
CA LYS A 453 0.25 6.15 3.19
C LYS A 453 1.26 6.79 4.14
N VAL A 454 1.05 6.66 5.45
CA VAL A 454 1.97 7.16 6.48
C VAL A 454 3.32 6.45 6.38
N ALA A 455 3.32 5.12 6.29
CA ALA A 455 4.52 4.30 6.13
C ALA A 455 5.34 4.68 4.87
N ARG A 456 4.68 4.89 3.73
CA ARG A 456 5.34 5.32 2.49
C ARG A 456 5.98 6.69 2.60
N ARG A 457 5.30 7.65 3.25
CA ARG A 457 5.86 8.99 3.47
C ARG A 457 7.08 8.92 4.38
N LEU A 458 6.98 8.15 5.47
CA LEU A 458 8.09 7.92 6.40
C LEU A 458 9.30 7.28 5.69
N HIS A 459 9.07 6.22 4.90
CA HIS A 459 10.11 5.57 4.11
C HIS A 459 10.77 6.54 3.14
N SER A 460 9.98 7.26 2.32
CA SER A 460 10.51 8.17 1.29
C SER A 460 11.35 9.29 1.90
N ASN A 461 10.90 9.86 3.02
CA ASN A 461 11.62 10.91 3.72
C ASN A 461 12.92 10.38 4.37
N ASN A 462 12.89 9.19 4.98
CA ASN A 462 14.10 8.61 5.57
C ASN A 462 15.13 8.22 4.49
N LEU A 463 14.65 7.60 3.41
CA LEU A 463 15.49 7.24 2.27
C LEU A 463 16.16 8.50 1.68
N ARG A 464 15.40 9.57 1.48
CA ARG A 464 15.92 10.84 0.98
C ARG A 464 16.98 11.43 1.91
N TYR A 465 16.72 11.48 3.22
CA TYR A 465 17.71 11.93 4.21
C TYR A 465 19.04 11.18 4.07
N TRP A 466 18.99 9.85 4.03
CA TRP A 466 20.21 9.03 3.97
C TRP A 466 20.91 9.08 2.61
N LEU A 467 20.18 9.30 1.51
CA LEU A 467 20.79 9.58 0.20
C LEU A 467 21.57 10.90 0.22
N LEU A 468 21.01 11.95 0.83
CA LEU A 468 21.72 13.21 0.99
C LEU A 468 22.94 13.05 1.91
N GLU A 469 22.83 12.27 2.97
CA GLU A 469 23.94 12.02 3.90
C GLU A 469 25.05 11.22 3.23
N TYR A 470 24.68 10.23 2.41
CA TYR A 470 25.62 9.52 1.55
C TYR A 470 26.36 10.48 0.61
N LEU A 471 25.62 11.33 -0.12
CA LEU A 471 26.18 12.30 -1.07
C LEU A 471 27.08 13.34 -0.39
N ARG A 472 26.70 13.82 0.80
CA ARG A 472 27.49 14.78 1.60
C ARG A 472 28.88 14.26 1.94
N ARG A 473 29.04 12.95 2.09
CA ARG A 473 30.30 12.27 2.41
C ARG A 473 31.17 11.97 1.19
N GLN A 474 30.64 12.15 -0.02
CA GLN A 474 31.39 11.89 -1.23
C GLN A 474 32.44 13.00 -1.48
N PRO A 475 33.55 12.69 -2.18
CA PRO A 475 34.54 13.69 -2.53
C PRO A 475 33.93 14.87 -3.29
N LYS A 476 34.28 16.10 -2.91
CA LYS A 476 33.88 17.30 -3.64
C LYS A 476 34.37 17.23 -5.09
N GLY A 477 33.50 17.59 -6.03
CA GLY A 477 33.82 17.53 -7.46
C GLY A 477 33.70 16.14 -8.10
N LYS A 478 33.29 15.10 -7.35
CA LYS A 478 32.94 13.80 -7.94
C LYS A 478 31.83 14.02 -8.97
N LYS A 479 32.08 13.56 -10.20
CA LYS A 479 31.11 13.54 -11.29
C LYS A 479 30.24 12.29 -11.18
N TYR A 480 28.97 12.44 -11.46
CA TYR A 480 27.99 11.36 -11.53
C TYR A 480 27.32 11.38 -12.89
N LYS A 481 26.97 10.20 -13.41
CA LYS A 481 26.08 10.10 -14.56
C LYS A 481 24.64 10.37 -14.15
N ALA A 482 23.95 11.19 -14.93
CA ALA A 482 22.54 11.49 -14.73
C ALA A 482 21.75 11.45 -16.04
N LEU A 483 20.54 10.92 -15.99
CA LEU A 483 19.61 10.85 -17.12
C LEU A 483 18.63 12.03 -17.09
N ILE A 484 18.44 12.72 -18.21
CA ILE A 484 17.44 13.78 -18.33
C ILE A 484 16.04 13.16 -18.39
N LEU A 485 15.22 13.35 -17.34
CA LEU A 485 13.85 12.80 -17.26
C LEU A 485 12.80 13.73 -17.89
N LYS A 486 12.90 15.04 -17.62
CA LYS A 486 12.03 16.07 -18.22
C LYS A 486 12.65 17.45 -18.13
N PHE A 487 12.26 18.35 -19.01
CA PHE A 487 12.50 19.79 -18.84
C PHE A 487 11.33 20.44 -18.10
N ILE A 488 11.63 21.22 -17.07
CA ILE A 488 10.65 22.00 -16.31
C ILE A 488 10.43 23.34 -17.01
N LYS A 489 11.52 24.04 -17.33
CA LYS A 489 11.52 25.33 -18.04
C LYS A 489 12.86 25.58 -18.70
N ASP A 490 12.87 25.91 -19.99
CA ASP A 490 14.09 26.17 -20.78
C ASP A 490 15.16 25.08 -20.57
N ARG A 491 16.25 25.42 -19.87
CA ARG A 491 17.38 24.53 -19.56
C ARG A 491 17.29 23.83 -18.20
N LEU A 492 16.29 24.17 -17.39
CA LEU A 492 16.08 23.56 -16.07
C LEU A 492 15.42 22.19 -16.26
N ALA A 493 16.14 21.12 -15.90
CA ALA A 493 15.69 19.75 -16.09
C ALA A 493 15.61 18.99 -14.76
N THR A 494 14.64 18.07 -14.67
CA THR A 494 14.65 16.99 -13.69
C THR A 494 15.56 15.88 -14.21
N LEU A 495 16.54 15.50 -13.39
CA LEU A 495 17.54 14.49 -13.70
C LEU A 495 17.41 13.31 -12.73
N LEU A 496 17.71 12.11 -13.20
CA LEU A 496 17.93 10.93 -12.36
C LEU A 496 19.43 10.66 -12.27
N VAL A 497 20.03 10.84 -11.09
CA VAL A 497 21.45 10.52 -10.87
C VAL A 497 21.56 8.99 -10.80
N ILE A 498 22.00 8.37 -11.89
CA ILE A 498 21.92 6.91 -12.13
C ILE A 498 22.65 6.14 -11.02
N GLU A 499 23.87 6.55 -10.71
CA GLU A 499 24.72 5.89 -9.70
C GLU A 499 24.18 5.96 -8.27
N VAL A 500 23.16 6.79 -8.04
CA VAL A 500 22.59 7.03 -6.71
C VAL A 500 21.08 6.76 -6.65
N GLY A 501 20.39 6.63 -7.79
CA GLY A 501 18.94 6.45 -7.86
C GLY A 501 18.12 7.66 -7.36
N ILE A 502 18.74 8.84 -7.21
CA ILE A 502 18.05 10.04 -6.69
C ILE A 502 17.68 11.02 -7.80
N GLN A 503 16.49 11.60 -7.71
CA GLN A 503 16.07 12.69 -8.58
C GLN A 503 16.63 14.03 -8.08
N ALA A 504 17.19 14.81 -9.00
CA ALA A 504 17.69 16.16 -8.75
C ALA A 504 17.18 17.12 -9.82
N THR A 505 17.26 18.42 -9.55
CA THR A 505 16.98 19.45 -10.56
C THR A 505 18.26 20.23 -10.82
N ALA A 506 18.62 20.39 -12.08
CA ALA A 506 19.81 21.13 -12.49
C ALA A 506 19.58 21.85 -13.81
N VAL A 507 20.35 22.91 -14.07
CA VAL A 507 20.41 23.56 -15.37
C VAL A 507 21.36 22.77 -16.26
N VAL A 508 20.89 22.41 -17.47
CA VAL A 508 21.65 21.65 -18.46
C VAL A 508 21.83 22.49 -19.72
N SER A 509 23.07 22.62 -20.20
CA SER A 509 23.40 23.47 -21.36
C SER A 509 22.82 22.95 -22.67
N THR A 510 22.86 21.64 -22.88
CA THR A 510 22.48 20.93 -24.10
C THR A 510 21.93 19.54 -23.77
N GLY A 511 21.07 18.99 -24.63
CA GLY A 511 20.53 17.64 -24.49
C GLY A 511 19.01 17.60 -24.63
N LYS A 512 18.49 16.41 -24.91
CA LYS A 512 17.05 16.10 -24.94
C LYS A 512 16.70 15.10 -23.84
N VAL A 513 15.40 14.94 -23.59
CA VAL A 513 14.93 13.91 -22.65
C VAL A 513 15.44 12.54 -23.07
N GLY A 514 16.01 11.80 -22.11
CA GLY A 514 16.65 10.51 -22.32
C GLY A 514 18.15 10.57 -22.60
N ASP A 515 18.74 11.75 -22.78
CA ASP A 515 20.20 11.86 -22.87
C ASP A 515 20.85 11.73 -21.48
N GLU A 516 22.04 11.13 -21.45
CA GLU A 516 22.92 11.11 -20.27
C GLU A 516 23.78 12.37 -20.22
N VAL A 517 23.93 12.94 -19.03
CA VAL A 517 24.78 14.09 -18.74
C VAL A 517 25.61 13.84 -17.49
N SER A 518 26.78 14.47 -17.42
CA SER A 518 27.61 14.47 -16.22
C SER A 518 27.13 15.56 -15.26
N VAL A 519 27.03 15.25 -13.98
CA VAL A 519 26.63 16.21 -12.95
C VAL A 519 27.57 16.17 -11.75
N VAL A 520 27.69 17.30 -11.06
CA VAL A 520 28.43 17.38 -9.79
C VAL A 520 27.50 17.85 -8.69
N VAL A 521 27.58 17.19 -7.54
CA VAL A 521 26.88 17.61 -6.31
C VAL A 521 27.66 18.75 -5.68
N GLU A 522 27.07 19.94 -5.66
CA GLU A 522 27.65 21.13 -5.04
C GLU A 522 27.41 21.17 -3.54
N ALA A 523 26.18 20.80 -3.14
CA ALA A 523 25.75 20.77 -1.76
C ALA A 523 24.71 19.67 -1.55
N ALA A 524 24.84 18.96 -0.43
CA ALA A 524 23.83 18.04 0.08
C ALA A 524 23.68 18.31 1.58
N HIS A 525 22.50 18.79 1.99
CA HIS A 525 22.18 19.08 3.39
C HIS A 525 21.00 18.19 3.82
N PRO A 526 21.27 17.04 4.47
CA PRO A 526 20.23 16.08 4.82
C PRO A 526 19.12 16.63 5.72
N ARG A 527 19.48 17.48 6.69
CA ARG A 527 18.55 18.06 7.67
C ARG A 527 17.62 19.13 7.09
N ASP A 528 18.12 19.86 6.09
CA ASP A 528 17.39 20.94 5.41
C ASP A 528 16.69 20.43 4.14
N ASP A 529 16.90 19.16 3.81
CA ASP A 529 16.40 18.49 2.60
C ASP A 529 16.86 19.13 1.27
N ILE A 530 18.06 19.72 1.28
CA ILE A 530 18.63 20.44 0.14
C ILE A 530 19.59 19.54 -0.64
N LEU A 531 19.39 19.49 -1.95
CA LEU A 531 20.31 18.91 -2.92
C LEU A 531 20.55 19.89 -4.05
N SER A 532 21.78 20.38 -4.17
CA SER A 532 22.21 21.26 -5.26
C SER A 532 23.14 20.51 -6.19
N VAL A 533 22.77 20.46 -7.46
CA VAL A 533 23.48 19.73 -8.51
C VAL A 533 23.68 20.66 -9.70
N THR A 534 24.88 20.64 -10.27
CA THR A 534 25.22 21.42 -11.47
C THR A 534 25.55 20.48 -12.61
N GLY A 535 24.92 20.73 -13.76
CA GLY A 535 25.17 20.00 -15.00
C GLY A 535 26.50 20.40 -15.61
N ILE A 536 27.33 19.42 -15.94
CA ILE A 536 28.53 19.58 -16.74
C ILE A 536 28.23 18.92 -18.08
N THR A 537 28.04 19.73 -19.12
CA THR A 537 28.08 19.22 -20.49
C THR A 537 29.54 18.93 -20.83
N GLU A 538 29.93 17.65 -20.79
CA GLU A 538 31.11 17.21 -21.52
C GLU A 538 30.70 17.05 -22.99
N VAL A 539 31.46 17.73 -23.85
CA VAL A 539 31.38 17.69 -25.33
C VAL A 539 31.97 16.38 -25.83
#